data_AF-A0A2K0UMM4-F1
#
_entry.id   AF-A0A2K0UMM4-F1
#
_cell.length_a   1.000
_cell.length_b   1.000
_cell.length_c   1.000
_cell.angle_alpha   90.00
_cell.angle_beta   90.00
_cell.angle_gamma   90.00
#
_symmetry.space_group_name_H-M   'P 1'
#
loop_
_entity.id
_entity.type
_entity.pdbx_description
1 polymer ?
#
loop_
_entity_poly.entity_id
_entity_poly.type
_entity_poly.pdbx_seq_one_letter_code
_entity_poly.pdbx_strand_id
1 'polypeptide(L)'
;MPRIRAAQRRLHLAPPFLLDDYTPRYLGLSSRDAAKKRSLAYAHLRNCNLCPRQCGVNRHETTGMCLIGDTAKVNVIAPHFGEGPFPSASV
;
A
#
# COMPACT_ATOMS: atom_id res chain seq x y z
N MET A 1 17.73 -15.16 9.15
CA MET A 1 17.36 -13.90 9.82
C MET A 1 16.59 -14.25 11.10
N PRO A 2 16.91 -13.65 12.26
CA PRO A 2 16.27 -14.02 13.52
C PRO A 2 14.82 -13.55 13.50
N ARG A 3 13.87 -14.46 13.79
CA ARG A 3 12.45 -14.15 13.90
C ARG A 3 12.25 -13.21 15.09
N ILE A 4 12.09 -11.92 14.82
CA ILE A 4 11.61 -10.96 15.82
C ILE A 4 10.23 -11.45 16.23
N ARG A 5 10.09 -11.96 17.46
CA ARG A 5 8.79 -12.33 18.03
C ARG A 5 7.96 -11.06 18.17
N ALA A 6 7.21 -10.72 17.12
CA ALA A 6 6.21 -9.68 17.17
C ALA A 6 5.23 -10.07 18.29
N ALA A 7 5.13 -9.24 19.32
CA ALA A 7 4.13 -9.40 20.36
C ALA A 7 2.78 -9.59 19.67
N GLN A 8 2.14 -10.75 19.89
CA GLN A 8 0.86 -11.09 19.27
C GLN A 8 -0.15 -10.00 19.64
N ARG A 9 -0.38 -9.06 18.71
CA ARG A 9 -1.43 -8.08 18.82
C ARG A 9 -2.72 -8.89 18.78
N ARG A 10 -3.59 -8.77 19.79
CA ARG A 10 -4.95 -9.33 19.74
C ARG A 10 -5.73 -8.56 18.67
N LEU A 11 -5.54 -8.97 17.42
CA LEU A 11 -6.28 -8.45 16.27
C LEU A 11 -7.54 -9.30 16.12
N HIS A 12 -8.68 -8.65 15.96
CA HIS A 12 -9.97 -9.30 15.71
C HIS A 12 -10.09 -9.85 14.28
N LEU A 13 -9.07 -9.62 13.44
CA LEU A 13 -9.00 -10.12 12.09
C LEU A 13 -8.73 -11.63 12.11
N ALA A 14 -9.50 -12.38 11.34
CA ALA A 14 -9.30 -13.81 11.21
C ALA A 14 -7.85 -14.12 10.72
N PRO A 15 -7.25 -15.24 11.16
CA PRO A 15 -5.90 -15.68 10.76
C PRO A 15 -5.56 -15.57 9.26
N PRO A 16 -6.47 -15.82 8.29
CA PRO A 16 -6.13 -15.70 6.86
C PRO A 16 -5.71 -14.29 6.40
N PHE A 17 -5.93 -13.25 7.20
CA PHE A 17 -5.52 -11.88 6.89
C PHE A 17 -4.26 -11.44 7.66
N LEU A 18 -3.73 -12.29 8.55
CA LEU A 18 -2.57 -11.98 9.37
C LEU A 18 -1.28 -12.38 8.63
N LEU A 19 -0.54 -11.37 8.20
CA LEU A 19 0.63 -11.50 7.33
C LEU A 19 1.93 -11.74 8.10
N ASP A 20 1.99 -12.79 8.91
CA ASP A 20 3.21 -13.09 9.68
C ASP A 20 4.40 -13.47 8.79
N ASP A 21 4.14 -14.14 7.65
CA ASP A 21 5.18 -14.62 6.72
C ASP A 21 5.09 -14.02 5.29
N TYR A 22 4.28 -12.97 5.06
CA TYR A 22 4.13 -12.36 3.72
C TYR A 22 5.02 -11.13 3.53
N THR A 23 5.82 -11.15 2.46
CA THR A 23 6.61 -10.00 2.03
C THR A 23 5.93 -9.33 0.83
N PRO A 24 5.44 -8.08 0.96
CA PRO A 24 4.85 -7.35 -0.16
C PRO A 24 5.82 -7.19 -1.33
N ARG A 25 5.35 -7.42 -2.56
CA ARG A 25 6.21 -7.37 -3.77
C ARG A 25 6.89 -6.01 -3.98
N TYR A 26 6.29 -4.92 -3.53
CA TYR A 26 6.91 -3.59 -3.65
C TYR A 26 8.18 -3.44 -2.82
N LEU A 27 8.37 -4.25 -1.76
CA LEU A 27 9.62 -4.27 -1.00
C LEU A 27 10.79 -4.89 -1.80
N GLY A 28 10.49 -5.65 -2.86
CA GLY A 28 11.48 -6.19 -3.78
C GLY A 28 11.91 -5.21 -4.90
N LEU A 29 11.40 -3.98 -4.93
CA LEU A 29 11.80 -2.99 -5.94
C LEU A 29 13.24 -2.52 -5.69
N SER A 30 13.98 -2.30 -6.78
CA SER A 30 15.27 -1.62 -6.69
C SER A 30 15.07 -0.20 -6.15
N SER A 31 16.09 0.35 -5.49
CA SER A 31 16.07 1.73 -4.98
C SER A 31 15.74 2.74 -6.10
N ARG A 32 16.26 2.50 -7.31
CA ARG A 32 15.99 3.32 -8.50
C ARG A 32 14.53 3.24 -8.94
N ASP A 33 13.96 2.04 -9.02
CA ASP A 33 12.57 1.85 -9.46
C ASP A 33 11.59 2.41 -8.43
N ALA A 34 11.88 2.21 -7.15
CA ALA A 34 11.11 2.78 -6.05
C ALA A 34 11.14 4.32 -6.11
N ALA A 35 12.32 4.92 -6.29
CA ALA A 35 12.46 6.37 -6.43
C ALA A 35 11.69 6.91 -7.64
N LYS A 36 11.78 6.24 -8.80
CA LYS A 36 11.06 6.63 -10.02
C LYS A 36 9.53 6.55 -9.85
N LYS A 37 9.02 5.48 -9.25
CA LYS A 37 7.58 5.36 -8.97
C LYS A 37 7.11 6.44 -7.99
N ARG A 38 7.92 6.72 -6.96
CA ARG A 38 7.62 7.74 -5.95
C ARG A 38 7.58 9.15 -6.56
N SER A 39 8.52 9.50 -7.43
CA SER A 39 8.54 10.81 -8.09
C SER A 39 7.32 11.01 -8.98
N LEU A 40 6.92 9.97 -9.74
CA LEU A 40 5.72 10.02 -10.56
C LEU A 40 4.45 10.19 -9.72
N ALA A 41 4.34 9.47 -8.60
CA ALA A 41 3.22 9.61 -7.68
C ALA A 41 3.12 11.03 -7.09
N TYR A 42 4.23 11.61 -6.64
CA TYR A 42 4.24 12.99 -6.10
C TYR A 42 3.87 14.05 -7.15
N ALA A 43 4.31 13.87 -8.40
CA ALA A 43 3.93 14.74 -9.50
C ALA A 43 2.41 14.65 -9.77
N HIS A 44 1.85 13.44 -9.77
CA HIS A 44 0.44 13.19 -10.01
C HIS A 44 -0.48 13.81 -8.93
N LEU A 45 0.00 13.98 -7.69
CA LEU A 45 -0.75 14.64 -6.63
C LEU A 45 -1.10 16.10 -6.93
N ARG A 46 -0.43 16.76 -7.89
CA ARG A 46 -0.77 18.13 -8.34
C ARG A 46 -2.08 18.22 -9.12
N ASN A 47 -2.52 17.12 -9.73
CA ASN A 47 -3.78 17.00 -10.46
C ASN A 47 -4.40 15.63 -10.17
N CYS A 48 -4.81 15.42 -8.92
CA CYS A 48 -5.12 14.09 -8.42
C CYS A 48 -6.47 13.57 -8.94
N ASN A 49 -6.45 12.47 -9.69
CA ASN A 49 -7.63 11.78 -10.20
C ASN A 49 -7.84 10.36 -9.61
N LEU A 50 -7.20 10.06 -8.47
CA LEU A 50 -7.22 8.71 -7.86
C LEU A 50 -8.58 8.26 -7.34
N CYS A 51 -9.46 9.20 -7.00
CA CYS A 51 -10.82 8.86 -6.59
C CYS A 51 -11.71 8.66 -7.82
N PRO A 52 -12.77 7.83 -7.76
CA PRO A 52 -13.67 7.59 -8.89
C PRO A 52 -14.38 8.86 -9.39
N ARG A 53 -14.37 9.94 -8.60
CA ARG A 53 -14.93 11.25 -8.94
C ARG A 53 -13.96 12.16 -9.68
N GLN A 54 -12.69 11.75 -9.83
CA GLN A 54 -11.66 12.46 -10.59
C GLN A 54 -11.57 13.96 -10.25
N CYS A 55 -11.49 14.30 -8.97
CA CYS A 55 -11.63 15.68 -8.52
C CYS A 55 -10.54 16.67 -9.01
N GLY A 56 -9.40 16.21 -9.51
CA GLY A 56 -8.37 17.05 -10.15
C GLY A 56 -7.63 18.04 -9.23
N VAL A 57 -7.88 18.03 -7.92
CA VAL A 57 -7.27 18.98 -6.99
C VAL A 57 -5.76 18.75 -6.82
N ASN A 58 -5.04 19.82 -6.50
CA ASN A 58 -3.67 19.76 -6.03
C ASN A 58 -3.63 19.41 -4.53
N ARG A 59 -3.19 18.19 -4.21
CA ARG A 59 -3.15 17.66 -2.85
C ARG A 59 -2.12 18.31 -1.94
N HIS A 60 -1.14 19.00 -2.52
CA HIS A 60 -0.14 19.77 -1.75
C HIS A 60 -0.73 21.06 -1.16
N GLU A 61 -1.92 21.47 -1.61
CA GLU A 61 -2.58 22.71 -1.19
C GLU A 61 -3.92 22.43 -0.51
N THR A 62 -4.77 21.59 -1.12
CA THR A 62 -6.14 21.38 -0.66
C THR A 62 -6.62 19.94 -0.80
N THR A 63 -7.59 19.58 0.03
CA THR A 63 -8.31 18.31 -0.07
C THR A 63 -9.53 18.46 -0.98
N GLY A 64 -9.78 17.46 -1.83
CA GLY A 64 -11.01 17.37 -2.60
C GLY A 64 -12.15 16.72 -1.79
N MET A 65 -13.26 16.43 -2.47
CA MET A 65 -14.44 15.80 -1.85
C MET A 65 -14.16 14.44 -1.17
N CYS A 66 -13.11 13.73 -1.56
CA CYS A 66 -12.72 12.48 -0.90
C CYS A 66 -11.99 12.69 0.45
N LEU A 67 -11.69 13.93 0.83
CA LEU A 67 -11.04 14.31 2.09
C LEU A 67 -9.63 13.72 2.30
N ILE A 68 -9.00 13.20 1.23
CA ILE A 68 -7.64 12.66 1.26
C ILE A 68 -6.64 13.81 1.03
N GLY A 69 -5.61 13.92 1.87
CA GLY A 69 -4.51 14.89 1.71
C GLY A 69 -3.37 14.39 0.82
N ASP A 70 -2.19 14.98 1.01
CA ASP A 70 -0.91 14.54 0.44
C ASP A 70 -0.32 13.31 1.15
N THR A 71 -0.77 13.05 2.38
CA THR A 71 -0.39 11.90 3.21
C THR A 71 -1.52 10.87 3.26
N ALA A 72 -1.14 9.59 3.25
CA ALA A 72 -2.08 8.48 3.36
C ALA A 72 -2.18 7.99 4.82
N LYS A 73 -3.40 7.88 5.34
CA LYS A 73 -3.68 7.22 6.63
C LYS A 73 -4.02 5.75 6.39
N VAL A 74 -3.22 4.86 6.96
CA VAL A 74 -3.46 3.42 6.87
C VAL A 74 -4.43 3.00 7.98
N ASN A 75 -5.59 2.45 7.60
CA ASN A 75 -6.59 1.96 8.55
C ASN A 75 -6.48 0.44 8.77
N VAL A 76 -6.31 -0.33 7.69
CA VAL A 76 -6.19 -1.78 7.69
C VAL A 76 -5.04 -2.18 6.77
N ILE A 77 -4.26 -3.16 7.19
CA ILE A 77 -3.23 -3.80 6.38
C ILE A 77 -3.70 -5.22 6.12
N ALA A 78 -3.93 -5.54 4.85
CA ALA A 78 -4.31 -6.87 4.40
C ALA A 78 -3.66 -7.13 3.03
N PRO A 79 -3.33 -8.37 2.68
CA PRO A 79 -2.78 -8.68 1.36
C PRO A 79 -3.81 -8.37 0.27
N HIS A 80 -3.40 -7.64 -0.77
CA HIS A 80 -4.25 -7.41 -1.93
C HIS A 80 -4.28 -8.65 -2.83
N PHE A 81 -5.41 -8.91 -3.50
CA PHE A 81 -5.48 -9.97 -4.49
C PHE A 81 -4.46 -9.73 -5.61
N GLY A 82 -3.68 -10.76 -5.98
CA GLY A 82 -2.60 -10.68 -6.96
C GLY A 82 -1.25 -10.16 -6.44
N GLU A 83 -1.19 -9.82 -5.15
CA GLU A 83 0.03 -9.33 -4.50
C GLU A 83 0.87 -10.48 -3.92
N GLY A 84 0.22 -11.62 -3.58
CA GLY A 84 0.85 -12.89 -3.23
C GLY A 84 1.59 -13.57 -4.39
N PRO A 85 2.59 -14.42 -4.12
CA PRO A 85 2.97 -15.44 -5.10
C PRO A 85 1.72 -16.27 -5.38
N PHE A 86 1.39 -16.47 -6.67
CA PHE A 86 0.47 -17.54 -7.03
C PHE A 86 1.08 -18.81 -6.43
N PRO A 87 0.35 -19.62 -5.64
CA PRO A 87 0.83 -20.96 -5.36
C PRO A 87 1.06 -21.57 -6.74
N SER A 88 2.33 -21.78 -7.10
CA SER A 88 2.64 -22.69 -8.18
C SER A 88 1.86 -23.94 -7.83
N ALA A 89 0.96 -24.35 -8.72
CA ALA A 89 0.29 -25.62 -8.59
C ALA A 89 1.38 -26.68 -8.51
N SER A 90 1.74 -27.07 -7.29
CA SER A 90 2.51 -28.25 -7.01
C SER A 90 1.57 -29.41 -7.32
N VAL A 91 1.63 -29.88 -8.55
CA VAL A 91 1.30 -31.26 -8.89
C VAL A 91 2.27 -32.16 -8.13
#